data_AF-A0A519REY5-F1
#
_entry.id   AF-A0A519REY5-F1
#
_cell.length_a   1.000
_cell.length_b   1.000
_cell.length_c   1.000
_cell.angle_alpha   90.00
_cell.angle_beta   90.00
_cell.angle_gamma   90.00
#
_symmetry.space_group_name_H-M   'P 1'
#
loop_
_entity.id
_entity.type
_entity.pdbx_description
1 polymer ?
#
loop_
_entity_poly.entity_id
_entity_poly.type
_entity_poly.pdbx_seq_one_letter_code
_entity_poly.pdbx_strand_id
1 'polypeptide(L)'
;MKIILLGATGFVGKNVAEVLEENNLDFVSTSKSTGVDLRDVSQAIKLFSDVKPDFIINCAAHVGSLNYVTEQASDIVSDNARMILGMYEAVAKVSPKAVIINPIANCAYPAHSNIFIEDEWWNGHLHRSVLSYGSTKRFLWTVGESFLMQNNIKSIYLLVPNMYGPYDST
;
A
#
# COMPACT_ATOMS: atom_id res chain seq x y z
N MET A 1 -4.71 3.19 -21.32
CA MET A 1 -4.66 2.71 -19.92
C MET A 1 -3.78 3.66 -19.15
N LYS A 2 -4.21 4.16 -18.00
CA LYS A 2 -3.45 5.10 -17.17
C LYS A 2 -3.10 4.46 -15.84
N ILE A 3 -1.83 4.37 -15.54
CA ILE A 3 -1.30 3.79 -14.31
C ILE A 3 -0.75 4.90 -13.43
N ILE A 4 -1.06 4.88 -12.14
CA ILE A 4 -0.32 5.62 -11.12
C ILE A 4 0.47 4.63 -10.27
N LEU A 5 1.75 4.91 -10.04
CA LEU A 5 2.60 4.20 -9.11
C LEU A 5 2.84 5.06 -7.87
N LEU A 6 2.19 4.70 -6.77
CA LEU A 6 2.38 5.35 -5.47
C LEU A 6 3.58 4.74 -4.75
N GLY A 7 4.42 5.56 -4.12
CA GLY A 7 5.63 5.08 -3.44
C GLY A 7 6.77 4.71 -4.40
N ALA A 8 6.77 5.26 -5.61
CA ALA A 8 7.74 5.01 -6.68
C ALA A 8 9.23 5.17 -6.28
N THR A 9 9.56 5.96 -5.25
CA THR A 9 10.96 6.14 -4.82
C THR A 9 11.45 5.12 -3.80
N GLY A 10 10.56 4.30 -3.24
CA GLY A 10 10.92 3.21 -2.31
C GLY A 10 11.44 1.97 -3.04
N PHE A 11 11.99 1.01 -2.28
CA PHE A 11 12.53 -0.26 -2.79
C PHE A 11 11.58 -0.96 -3.79
N VAL A 12 10.37 -1.29 -3.34
CA VAL A 12 9.37 -1.98 -4.18
C VAL A 12 8.93 -1.10 -5.35
N GLY A 13 8.69 0.19 -5.10
CA GLY A 13 8.26 1.13 -6.13
C GLY A 13 9.25 1.25 -7.28
N LYS A 14 10.56 1.33 -6.99
CA LYS A 14 11.60 1.40 -8.02
C LYS A 14 11.63 0.16 -8.90
N ASN A 15 11.61 -1.03 -8.29
CA ASN A 15 11.60 -2.28 -9.04
C ASN A 15 10.29 -2.43 -9.87
N VAL A 16 9.15 -1.97 -9.37
CA VAL A 16 7.90 -1.94 -10.16
C VAL A 16 8.01 -0.95 -11.32
N ALA A 17 8.61 0.22 -11.12
CA ALA A 17 8.83 1.20 -12.18
C ALA A 17 9.69 0.63 -13.31
N GLU A 18 10.79 -0.05 -12.98
CA GLU A 18 11.64 -0.73 -13.96
C GLU A 18 10.86 -1.75 -14.79
N VAL A 19 10.05 -2.60 -14.15
CA VAL A 19 9.22 -3.60 -14.87
C VAL A 19 8.18 -2.91 -15.76
N LEU A 20 7.58 -1.80 -15.34
CA LEU A 20 6.64 -1.04 -16.17
C LEU A 20 7.34 -0.45 -17.42
N GLU A 21 8.55 0.09 -17.24
CA GLU A 21 9.37 0.66 -18.30
C GLU A 21 9.83 -0.42 -19.30
N GLU A 22 10.31 -1.56 -18.82
CA GLU A 22 10.70 -2.71 -19.66
C GLU A 22 9.55 -3.23 -20.53
N ASN A 23 8.32 -3.11 -20.02
CA ASN A 23 7.10 -3.50 -20.74
C ASN A 23 6.49 -2.35 -21.55
N ASN A 24 7.15 -1.20 -21.67
CA ASN A 24 6.70 -0.03 -22.42
C ASN A 24 5.30 0.46 -21.98
N LEU A 25 5.01 0.41 -20.68
CA LEU A 25 3.76 0.92 -20.12
C LEU A 25 3.94 2.34 -19.61
N ASP A 26 3.07 3.26 -20.03
CA ASP A 26 3.06 4.63 -19.50
C ASP A 26 2.46 4.66 -18.08
N PHE A 27 3.14 5.38 -17.16
CA PHE A 27 2.70 5.54 -15.78
C PHE A 27 3.12 6.87 -15.18
N VAL A 28 2.36 7.32 -14.18
CA VAL A 28 2.71 8.47 -13.35
C VAL A 28 3.31 7.98 -12.04
N SER A 29 4.60 8.24 -11.85
CA SER A 29 5.31 7.96 -10.60
C SER A 29 5.08 9.07 -9.58
N THR A 30 4.81 8.68 -8.34
CA THR A 30 4.66 9.64 -7.24
C THR A 30 5.09 9.06 -5.90
N SER A 31 5.56 9.93 -5.02
CA SER A 31 5.99 9.63 -3.65
C SER A 31 5.97 10.90 -2.81
N LYS A 32 6.03 10.72 -1.48
CA LYS A 32 6.23 11.85 -0.56
C LYS A 32 7.49 12.65 -0.91
N SER A 33 8.58 11.97 -1.26
CA SER A 33 9.84 12.62 -1.65
C SER A 33 9.77 13.40 -2.97
N THR A 34 8.76 13.15 -3.80
CA THR A 34 8.50 13.89 -5.05
C THR A 34 7.39 14.92 -4.91
N GLY A 35 6.94 15.19 -3.67
CA GLY A 35 6.03 16.28 -3.35
C GLY A 35 4.55 15.90 -3.20
N VAL A 36 4.21 14.61 -3.21
CA VAL A 36 2.83 14.16 -2.94
C VAL A 36 2.76 13.36 -1.65
N ASP A 37 2.20 13.97 -0.61
CA ASP A 37 2.00 13.33 0.68
C ASP A 37 0.58 12.75 0.79
N LEU A 38 0.47 11.42 0.68
CA LEU A 38 -0.82 10.72 0.74
C LEU A 38 -1.49 10.78 2.12
N ARG A 39 -0.79 11.23 3.17
CA ARG A 39 -1.40 11.48 4.49
C ARG A 39 -2.33 12.69 4.45
N ASP A 40 -2.18 13.55 3.45
CA ASP A 40 -3.08 14.65 3.13
C ASP A 40 -4.01 14.22 1.98
N VAL A 41 -5.26 13.92 2.33
CA VAL A 41 -6.29 13.48 1.37
C VAL A 41 -6.52 14.48 0.24
N SER A 42 -6.29 15.78 0.47
CA SER A 42 -6.47 16.80 -0.57
C SER A 42 -5.46 16.64 -1.71
N GLN A 43 -4.25 16.20 -1.40
CA GLN A 43 -3.22 15.94 -2.41
C GLN A 43 -3.53 14.67 -3.21
N ALA A 44 -4.05 13.62 -2.56
CA ALA A 44 -4.52 12.43 -3.25
C ALA A 44 -5.70 12.74 -4.20
N ILE A 45 -6.68 13.53 -3.75
CA ILE A 45 -7.81 13.99 -4.58
C ILE A 45 -7.30 14.75 -5.80
N LYS A 46 -6.37 15.69 -5.62
CA LYS A 46 -5.80 16.48 -6.72
C LYS A 46 -5.10 15.57 -7.73
N LEU A 47 -4.19 14.72 -7.26
CA LEU A 47 -3.45 13.78 -8.10
C LEU A 47 -4.40 12.90 -8.94
N PHE A 48 -5.40 12.29 -8.32
CA PHE A 48 -6.31 11.37 -9.01
C PHE A 48 -7.26 12.11 -9.96
N SER A 49 -7.64 13.36 -9.64
CA SER A 49 -8.45 14.19 -10.54
C SER A 49 -7.69 14.61 -11.80
N ASP A 50 -6.41 14.94 -11.65
CA ASP A 50 -5.55 15.39 -12.75
C ASP A 50 -5.21 14.23 -13.69
N VAL A 51 -4.80 13.09 -13.13
CA VAL A 51 -4.36 11.92 -13.91
C VAL A 51 -5.55 11.12 -14.46
N LYS A 52 -6.59 10.91 -13.64
CA LYS A 52 -7.73 10.00 -13.89
C LYS A 52 -7.26 8.56 -14.18
N PRO A 53 -6.68 7.87 -13.18
CA PRO A 53 -6.11 6.53 -13.36
C PRO A 53 -7.16 5.47 -13.69
N ASP A 54 -6.77 4.49 -14.51
CA ASP A 54 -7.46 3.21 -14.65
C ASP A 54 -6.94 2.20 -13.61
N PHE A 55 -5.65 2.29 -13.27
CA PHE A 55 -4.98 1.43 -12.29
C PHE A 55 -4.12 2.25 -11.33
N ILE A 56 -4.10 1.85 -10.07
CA ILE A 56 -3.25 2.43 -9.03
C ILE A 56 -2.44 1.30 -8.42
N ILE A 57 -1.12 1.31 -8.60
CA ILE A 57 -0.21 0.38 -7.94
C ILE A 57 0.28 1.04 -6.67
N ASN A 58 -0.14 0.52 -5.52
CA ASN A 58 0.11 1.12 -4.21
C ASN A 58 1.34 0.51 -3.54
N CYS A 59 2.53 1.02 -3.84
CA CYS A 59 3.76 0.67 -3.13
C CYS A 59 4.08 1.64 -1.99
N ALA A 60 3.22 2.63 -1.71
CA ALA A 60 3.44 3.61 -0.65
C ALA A 60 3.21 2.98 0.73
N ALA A 61 4.20 3.11 1.60
CA ALA A 61 4.14 2.69 2.99
C ALA A 61 5.09 3.52 3.84
N HIS A 62 4.71 3.79 5.09
CA HIS A 62 5.67 4.20 6.11
C HIS A 62 6.15 2.91 6.78
N VAL A 63 7.37 2.48 6.45
CA VAL A 63 7.96 1.20 6.85
C VAL A 63 9.46 1.37 7.09
N GLY A 64 10.07 0.45 7.83
CA GLY A 64 11.51 0.37 8.02
C GLY A 64 11.90 -0.98 8.61
N SER A 65 13.08 -1.04 9.23
CA SER A 65 13.56 -2.23 9.92
C SER A 65 12.64 -2.66 11.07
N LEU A 66 12.83 -3.88 11.57
CA LEU A 66 12.04 -4.41 12.69
C LEU A 66 12.11 -3.51 13.94
N ASN A 67 13.31 -2.97 14.22
CA ASN A 67 13.51 -2.03 15.32
C ASN A 67 12.78 -0.72 15.05
N TYR A 68 12.92 -0.18 13.83
CA TYR A 68 12.28 1.06 13.45
C TYR A 68 10.76 1.01 13.61
N VAL A 69 10.11 -0.05 13.11
CA VAL A 69 8.65 -0.18 13.21
C VAL A 69 8.18 -0.35 14.66
N THR A 70 9.05 -0.84 15.55
CA THR A 70 8.76 -0.94 16.99
C THR A 70 8.97 0.40 17.70
N GLU A 71 10.07 1.09 17.42
CA GLU A 71 10.44 2.38 18.04
C GLU A 71 9.51 3.52 17.60
N GLN A 72 9.09 3.51 16.32
CA GLN A 72 8.20 4.52 15.73
C GLN A 72 6.76 4.02 15.61
N ALA A 73 6.33 3.12 16.50
CA ALA A 73 5.07 2.38 16.35
C ALA A 73 3.83 3.27 16.15
N SER A 74 3.72 4.40 16.87
CA SER A 74 2.61 5.35 16.73
C SER A 74 2.57 6.01 15.35
N ASP A 75 3.73 6.38 14.85
CA ASP A 75 3.86 7.12 13.58
C ASP A 75 3.61 6.17 12.41
N ILE A 76 4.14 4.95 12.49
CA ILE A 76 3.88 3.88 11.53
C ILE A 76 2.37 3.63 11.40
N VAL A 77 1.65 3.41 12.50
CA VAL A 77 0.22 3.11 12.41
C VAL A 77 -0.58 4.32 11.94
N SER A 78 -0.27 5.52 12.46
CA SER A 78 -0.97 6.77 12.12
C SER A 78 -0.79 7.13 10.65
N ASP A 79 0.44 7.13 10.16
CA ASP A 79 0.75 7.53 8.79
C ASP A 79 0.14 6.55 7.78
N ASN A 80 0.33 5.24 7.98
CA ASN A 80 -0.25 4.25 7.08
C ASN A 80 -1.79 4.31 7.11
N ALA A 81 -2.42 4.45 8.28
CA ALA A 81 -3.89 4.56 8.36
C ALA A 81 -4.42 5.77 7.59
N ARG A 82 -3.76 6.94 7.72
CA ARG A 82 -4.11 8.15 6.96
C ARG A 82 -3.92 7.97 5.47
N MET A 83 -2.80 7.39 5.03
CA MET A 83 -2.55 7.12 3.61
C MET A 83 -3.59 6.16 3.03
N ILE A 84 -3.92 5.09 3.75
CA ILE A 84 -4.90 4.08 3.33
C ILE A 84 -6.28 4.73 3.18
N LEU A 85 -6.79 5.37 4.24
CA LEU A 85 -8.12 6.00 4.19
C LEU A 85 -8.18 7.10 3.13
N GLY A 86 -7.19 8.00 3.13
CA GLY A 86 -7.14 9.11 2.18
C GLY A 86 -7.08 8.64 0.72
N MET A 87 -6.34 7.57 0.42
CA MET A 87 -6.30 6.98 -0.92
C MET A 87 -7.69 6.48 -1.34
N TYR A 88 -8.35 5.66 -0.53
CA TYR A 88 -9.65 5.10 -0.87
C TYR A 88 -10.75 6.17 -0.96
N GLU A 89 -10.76 7.15 -0.04
CA GLU A 89 -11.66 8.31 -0.09
C GLU A 89 -11.47 9.12 -1.37
N ALA A 90 -10.22 9.37 -1.76
CA ALA A 90 -9.91 10.11 -2.99
C ALA A 90 -10.36 9.31 -4.23
N VAL A 91 -10.06 8.01 -4.29
CA VAL A 91 -10.49 7.15 -5.41
C VAL A 91 -12.01 7.12 -5.53
N ALA A 92 -12.73 6.91 -4.42
CA ALA A 92 -14.19 6.91 -4.43
C ALA A 92 -14.78 8.24 -4.93
N LYS A 93 -14.13 9.36 -4.60
CA LYS A 93 -14.60 10.69 -4.96
C LYS A 93 -14.34 11.05 -6.43
N VAL A 94 -13.15 10.76 -6.96
CA VAL A 94 -12.72 11.31 -8.26
C VAL A 94 -12.24 10.27 -9.27
N SER A 95 -12.11 9.00 -8.89
CA SER A 95 -11.67 7.92 -9.78
C SER A 95 -12.35 6.58 -9.46
N PRO A 96 -13.69 6.51 -9.35
CA PRO A 96 -14.39 5.35 -8.78
C PRO A 96 -14.32 4.07 -9.64
N LYS A 97 -13.75 4.14 -10.84
CA LYS A 97 -13.55 2.99 -11.74
C LYS A 97 -12.13 2.42 -11.68
N ALA A 98 -11.21 3.10 -10.99
CA ALA A 98 -9.83 2.66 -10.89
C ALA A 98 -9.75 1.34 -10.10
N VAL A 99 -8.84 0.46 -10.52
CA VAL A 99 -8.49 -0.76 -9.78
C VAL A 99 -7.21 -0.49 -8.97
N ILE A 100 -7.26 -0.77 -7.68
CA ILE A 100 -6.11 -0.56 -6.77
C ILE A 100 -5.39 -1.89 -6.55
N ILE A 101 -4.08 -1.92 -6.76
CA ILE A 101 -3.23 -3.10 -6.58
C ILE A 101 -2.35 -2.88 -5.36
N ASN A 102 -2.48 -3.73 -4.35
CA ASN A 102 -1.85 -3.58 -3.04
C ASN A 102 -0.92 -4.77 -2.75
N PRO A 103 0.40 -4.57 -2.76
CA PRO A 103 1.34 -5.49 -2.13
C PRO A 103 1.15 -5.50 -0.61
N ILE A 104 0.93 -6.68 -0.06
CA ILE A 104 0.75 -6.91 1.37
C ILE A 104 1.92 -7.74 1.89
N ALA A 105 2.61 -7.21 2.90
CA ALA A 105 3.68 -7.92 3.58
C ALA A 105 3.14 -9.07 4.43
N ASN A 106 3.83 -10.22 4.39
CA ASN A 106 3.54 -11.41 5.17
C ASN A 106 3.53 -11.22 6.71
N CYS A 107 4.10 -10.13 7.24
CA CYS A 107 4.11 -9.82 8.67
C CYS A 107 2.71 -9.56 9.27
N ALA A 108 1.67 -9.59 8.44
CA ALA A 108 0.28 -9.49 8.87
C ALA A 108 -0.43 -10.84 9.06
N TYR A 109 0.29 -11.97 8.90
CA TYR A 109 -0.14 -13.28 9.40
C TYR A 109 -0.01 -13.40 10.94
N PRO A 110 -0.74 -14.34 11.57
CA PRO A 110 -0.62 -14.61 13.00
C PRO A 110 0.81 -15.02 13.41
N ALA A 111 1.22 -14.62 14.63
CA ALA A 111 2.55 -14.85 15.18
C ALA A 111 2.94 -16.32 15.33
N HIS A 112 1.94 -17.21 15.42
CA HIS A 112 2.12 -18.65 15.60
C HIS A 112 2.09 -19.42 14.27
N SER A 113 1.83 -18.75 13.14
CA SER A 113 1.72 -19.40 11.84
C SER A 113 3.11 -19.75 11.30
N ASN A 114 3.34 -21.03 11.05
CA ASN A 114 4.55 -21.53 10.39
C ASN A 114 4.39 -21.69 8.86
N ILE A 115 3.13 -21.79 8.41
CA ILE A 115 2.74 -21.85 7.01
C ILE A 115 1.67 -20.77 6.82
N PHE A 116 1.79 -20.00 5.75
CA PHE A 116 0.90 -18.91 5.43
C PHE A 116 -0.15 -19.40 4.43
N ILE A 117 -1.40 -19.47 4.91
CA ILE A 117 -2.60 -19.88 4.16
C ILE A 117 -3.57 -18.71 4.25
N GLU A 118 -4.07 -18.22 3.13
CA GLU A 118 -4.89 -17.01 3.02
C GLU A 118 -6.11 -17.03 3.95
N ASP A 119 -6.81 -18.16 4.04
CA ASP A 119 -7.97 -18.34 4.93
C ASP A 119 -7.62 -18.21 6.43
N GLU A 120 -6.36 -18.46 6.79
CA GLU A 120 -5.85 -18.40 8.17
C GLU A 120 -5.29 -17.01 8.54
N TRP A 121 -5.31 -16.04 7.62
CA TRP A 121 -4.74 -14.70 7.81
C TRP A 121 -5.24 -13.98 9.06
N TRP A 122 -6.52 -14.18 9.41
CA TRP A 122 -7.17 -13.57 10.57
C TRP A 122 -7.19 -14.46 11.81
N ASN A 123 -6.68 -15.70 11.72
CA ASN A 123 -6.76 -16.68 12.80
C ASN A 123 -5.66 -16.47 13.86
N GLY A 124 -5.67 -15.30 14.51
CA GLY A 124 -4.81 -15.00 15.66
C GLY A 124 -4.11 -13.64 15.61
N HIS A 125 -3.33 -13.39 16.65
CA HIS A 125 -2.64 -12.13 16.88
C HIS A 125 -1.36 -11.99 16.06
N LEU A 126 -1.07 -10.76 15.64
CA LEU A 126 0.22 -10.39 15.07
C LEU A 126 1.34 -10.51 16.12
N HIS A 127 2.56 -10.77 15.67
CA HIS A 127 3.71 -10.72 16.57
C HIS A 127 3.94 -9.28 17.04
N ARG A 128 4.26 -9.08 18.33
CA ARG A 128 4.32 -7.74 18.96
C ARG A 128 5.30 -6.80 18.26
N SER A 129 6.44 -7.30 17.79
CA SER A 129 7.48 -6.50 17.10
C SER A 129 7.06 -5.96 15.73
N VAL A 130 5.99 -6.49 15.14
CA VAL A 130 5.45 -6.01 13.86
C VAL A 130 4.03 -5.47 14.00
N LEU A 131 3.52 -5.34 15.23
CA LEU A 131 2.12 -4.98 15.48
C LEU A 131 1.74 -3.67 14.79
N SER A 132 2.60 -2.64 14.87
CA SER A 132 2.37 -1.33 14.26
C SER A 132 2.23 -1.40 12.74
N TYR A 133 3.10 -2.14 12.05
CA TYR A 133 3.08 -2.23 10.59
C TYR A 133 2.13 -3.32 10.08
N GLY A 134 2.17 -4.52 10.63
CA GLY A 134 1.30 -5.64 10.24
C GLY A 134 -0.18 -5.31 10.42
N SER A 135 -0.55 -4.56 11.47
CA SER A 135 -1.95 -4.15 11.66
C SER A 135 -2.43 -3.23 10.54
N THR A 136 -1.56 -2.39 9.98
CA THR A 136 -1.92 -1.50 8.87
C THR A 136 -2.19 -2.26 7.57
N LYS A 137 -1.59 -3.44 7.40
CA LYS A 137 -1.87 -4.31 6.24
C LYS A 137 -3.19 -5.03 6.36
N ARG A 138 -3.52 -5.51 7.57
CA ARG A 138 -4.88 -5.99 7.89
C ARG A 138 -5.91 -4.88 7.68
N PHE A 139 -5.59 -3.67 8.13
CA PHE A 139 -6.43 -2.49 7.95
C PHE A 139 -6.62 -2.10 6.48
N LEU A 140 -5.57 -2.15 5.66
CA LEU A 140 -5.65 -1.90 4.22
C LEU A 140 -6.64 -2.83 3.51
N TRP A 141 -6.64 -4.11 3.90
CA TRP A 141 -7.63 -5.07 3.41
C TRP A 141 -9.04 -4.69 3.89
N THR A 142 -9.23 -4.46 5.19
CA THR A 142 -10.52 -4.07 5.76
C THR A 142 -11.11 -2.81 5.11
N VAL A 143 -10.28 -1.79 4.88
CA VAL A 143 -10.70 -0.55 4.20
C VAL A 143 -11.12 -0.85 2.77
N GLY A 144 -10.32 -1.58 2.00
CA GLY A 144 -10.69 -1.84 0.61
C GLY A 144 -11.93 -2.72 0.46
N GLU A 145 -12.13 -3.73 1.31
CA GLU A 145 -13.39 -4.48 1.35
C GLU A 145 -14.59 -3.58 1.69
N SER A 146 -14.44 -2.66 2.65
CA SER A 146 -15.50 -1.71 3.02
C SER A 146 -15.88 -0.79 1.84
N PHE A 147 -14.88 -0.31 1.11
CA PHE A 147 -15.09 0.54 -0.08
C PHE A 147 -15.59 -0.24 -1.29
N LEU A 148 -15.28 -1.53 -1.41
CA LEU A 148 -15.92 -2.41 -2.39
C LEU A 148 -17.42 -2.54 -2.09
N MET A 149 -17.79 -2.83 -0.85
CA MET A 149 -19.18 -3.01 -0.43
C MET A 149 -20.06 -1.78 -0.67
N GLN A 150 -19.58 -0.58 -0.33
CA GLN A 150 -20.37 0.65 -0.41
C GLN A 150 -20.20 1.40 -1.74
N ASN A 151 -18.99 1.42 -2.29
CA ASN A 151 -18.63 2.29 -3.41
C ASN A 151 -18.22 1.51 -4.68
N ASN A 152 -18.21 0.17 -4.63
CA ASN A 152 -17.78 -0.70 -5.72
C ASN A 152 -16.33 -0.43 -6.19
N ILE A 153 -15.47 0.04 -5.28
CA ILE A 153 -14.05 0.24 -5.57
C ILE A 153 -13.34 -1.11 -5.53
N LYS A 154 -12.68 -1.46 -6.64
CA LYS A 154 -12.04 -2.76 -6.80
C LYS A 154 -10.59 -2.71 -6.34
N SER A 155 -10.22 -3.69 -5.53
CA SER A 155 -8.85 -3.86 -5.06
C SER A 155 -8.34 -5.28 -5.30
N ILE A 156 -7.05 -5.39 -5.63
CA ILE A 156 -6.30 -6.63 -5.72
C ILE A 156 -5.25 -6.61 -4.62
N TYR A 157 -5.11 -7.72 -3.91
CA TYR A 157 -4.16 -7.88 -2.82
C TYR A 157 -3.15 -8.96 -3.18
N LEU A 158 -1.88 -8.59 -3.24
CA LEU A 158 -0.78 -9.50 -3.53
C LEU A 158 -0.02 -9.76 -2.25
N LEU A 159 -0.19 -10.95 -1.68
CA LEU A 159 0.53 -11.38 -0.49
C LEU A 159 1.95 -11.75 -0.88
N VAL A 160 2.92 -10.94 -0.41
CA VAL A 160 4.32 -11.10 -0.76
C VAL A 160 5.13 -11.52 0.47
N PRO A 161 6.05 -12.51 0.31
CA PRO A 161 7.00 -12.87 1.35
C PRO A 161 8.03 -11.76 1.54
N ASN A 162 9.04 -12.02 2.38
CA ASN A 162 10.18 -11.12 2.50
C ASN A 162 10.82 -10.89 1.12
N MET A 163 11.00 -9.61 0.78
CA MET A 163 11.61 -9.18 -0.47
C MET A 163 13.05 -8.75 -0.21
N TYR A 164 13.91 -8.91 -1.21
CA TYR A 164 15.29 -8.42 -1.22
C TYR A 164 15.66 -8.06 -2.67
N GLY A 165 16.64 -7.20 -2.87
CA GLY A 165 17.11 -6.85 -4.22
C GLY A 165 17.70 -5.45 -4.33
N PRO A 166 17.93 -4.97 -5.57
CA PRO A 166 18.35 -3.59 -5.81
C PRO A 166 17.42 -2.58 -5.13
N TYR A 167 18.00 -1.53 -4.56
CA TYR A 167 17.32 -0.48 -3.80
C TYR A 167 16.75 -0.90 -2.44
N ASP A 168 16.96 -2.13 -2.00
CA ASP A 168 16.67 -2.51 -0.63
C ASP A 168 17.59 -1.75 0.32
N SER A 169 16.99 -1.18 1.36
CA SER A 169 17.68 -0.40 2.37
C SER A 169 18.04 -1.31 3.54
N THR A 170 19.09 -2.11 3.37
CA THR A 170 19.88 -2.57 4.53
C THR A 170 20.58 -1.40 5.21
#